data_AF-A0A3M1CRC7-F1
#
_entry.id   AF-A0A3M1CRC7-F1
#
_cell.length_a   1.000
_cell.length_b   1.000
_cell.length_c   1.000
_cell.angle_alpha   90.00
_cell.angle_beta   90.00
_cell.angle_gamma   90.00
#
_symmetry.space_group_name_H-M   'P 1'
#
loop_
_entity.id
_entity.type
_entity.pdbx_description
1 polymer ?
#
loop_
_entity_poly.entity_id
_entity_poly.type
_entity_poly.pdbx_seq_one_letter_code
_entity_poly.pdbx_strand_id
1 'polypeptide(L)'
;MLIHRALGALVDLLLERELLVLVDGATPVQVRDELVAALDDQAAFAQVGPFVSAVLLSSALVDELFADDRQIAALLSDVEL
;
A
#
# COMPACT_ATOMS: atom_id res chain seq x y z
N MET A 1 -2.50 6.83 13.28
CA MET A 1 -1.53 6.02 14.06
C MET A 1 -0.20 5.91 13.28
N LEU A 2 0.91 5.51 13.92
CA LEU A 2 2.23 5.42 13.26
C LEU A 2 2.20 4.52 12.02
N ILE A 3 1.47 3.40 12.09
CA ILE A 3 1.27 2.49 10.95
C ILE A 3 0.50 3.13 9.78
N HIS A 4 -0.49 3.99 10.04
CA HIS A 4 -1.22 4.70 8.98
C HIS A 4 -0.30 5.64 8.20
N ARG A 5 0.63 6.32 8.90
CA ARG A 5 1.64 7.16 8.25
C ARG A 5 2.60 6.33 7.41
N ALA A 6 2.99 5.15 7.90
CA ALA A 6 3.85 4.22 7.17
C ALA A 6 3.21 3.71 5.88
N LEU A 7 1.93 3.33 5.93
CA LEU A 7 1.19 2.95 4.72
C LEU A 7 1.07 4.12 3.73
N GLY A 8 0.87 5.34 4.25
CA GLY A 8 0.87 6.54 3.43
C GLY A 8 2.16 6.74 2.64
N ALA A 9 3.29 6.70 3.33
CA ALA A 9 4.61 6.86 2.73
C ALA A 9 5.01 5.67 1.83
N LEU A 10 4.55 4.45 2.16
CA LEU A 10 4.73 3.28 1.30
C LEU A 10 4.07 3.47 -0.07
N VAL A 11 2.84 3.95 -0.11
CA VAL A 11 2.13 4.20 -1.39
C VAL A 11 2.92 5.20 -2.23
N ASP A 12 3.46 6.26 -1.63
CA ASP A 12 4.31 7.21 -2.33
C ASP A 12 5.55 6.56 -2.90
N LEU A 13 6.27 5.77 -2.09
CA LEU A 13 7.46 5.06 -2.54
C LEU A 13 7.17 4.08 -3.68
N LEU A 14 6.02 3.38 -3.63
CA LEU A 14 5.62 2.46 -4.69
C LEU A 14 5.38 3.22 -6.01
N LEU A 15 4.74 4.39 -5.95
CA LEU A 15 4.49 5.22 -7.13
C LEU A 15 5.78 5.87 -7.66
N GLU A 16 6.60 6.43 -6.77
CA GLU A 16 7.89 7.06 -7.12
C GLU A 16 8.86 6.06 -7.77
N ARG A 17 8.79 4.79 -7.39
CA ARG A 17 9.62 3.71 -7.95
C ARG A 17 8.96 2.98 -9.13
N GLU A 18 7.81 3.46 -9.61
CA GLU A 18 7.05 2.84 -10.72
C GLU A 18 6.69 1.37 -10.44
N LEU A 19 6.47 1.03 -9.16
CA LEU A 19 6.09 -0.31 -8.70
C LEU A 19 4.57 -0.47 -8.54
N LEU A 20 3.84 0.63 -8.65
CA LEU A 20 2.38 0.68 -8.58
C LEU A 20 1.88 1.63 -9.67
N VAL A 21 0.89 1.20 -10.43
CA VAL A 21 0.19 2.00 -11.44
C VAL A 21 -1.27 2.13 -11.04
N LEU A 22 -1.77 3.36 -11.06
CA LEU A 22 -3.16 3.65 -10.74
C LEU A 22 -3.99 3.72 -12.00
N VAL A 23 -5.27 3.37 -11.90
CA VAL A 23 -6.23 3.58 -12.99
C VAL A 23 -6.40 5.08 -13.27
N ASP A 24 -6.84 5.43 -14.49
CA ASP A 24 -7.07 6.82 -14.88
C ASP A 24 -8.02 7.55 -13.91
N GLY A 25 -7.54 8.67 -13.37
CA GLY A 25 -8.31 9.52 -12.45
C GLY A 25 -8.27 9.07 -10.98
N ALA A 26 -7.66 7.94 -10.66
CA ALA A 26 -7.37 7.59 -9.27
C ALA A 26 -6.20 8.41 -8.72
N THR A 27 -6.23 8.67 -7.41
CA THR A 27 -5.23 9.46 -6.71
C THR A 27 -4.53 8.63 -5.65
N PRO A 28 -3.26 8.95 -5.31
CA PRO A 28 -2.54 8.26 -4.24
C PRO A 28 -3.29 8.31 -2.91
N VAL A 29 -3.97 9.42 -2.63
CA VAL A 29 -4.75 9.61 -1.40
C VAL A 29 -5.86 8.57 -1.27
N GLN A 30 -6.60 8.29 -2.34
CA GLN A 30 -7.68 7.30 -2.31
C GLN A 30 -7.16 5.88 -2.01
N VAL A 31 -6.01 5.51 -2.57
CA VAL A 31 -5.38 4.20 -2.32
C VAL A 31 -4.91 4.10 -0.87
N ARG A 32 -4.34 5.17 -0.32
CA ARG A 32 -3.96 5.21 1.10
C ARG A 32 -5.17 5.07 2.02
N ASP A 33 -6.25 5.78 1.71
CA ASP A 33 -7.48 5.72 2.49
C ASP A 33 -8.08 4.30 2.47
N GLU A 34 -8.02 3.61 1.31
CA GLU A 34 -8.44 2.21 1.17
C GLU A 34 -7.56 1.27 2.02
N LEU A 35 -6.23 1.43 1.99
CA LEU A 35 -5.32 0.65 2.82
C LEU A 35 -5.55 0.88 4.33
N VAL A 36 -5.80 2.12 4.74
CA VAL A 36 -6.10 2.45 6.14
C VAL A 36 -7.44 1.86 6.56
N ALA A 37 -8.48 1.96 5.73
CA ALA A 37 -9.78 1.37 6.01
C ALA A 37 -9.69 -0.16 6.11
N ALA A 38 -8.98 -0.82 5.19
CA ALA A 38 -8.75 -2.26 5.23
C ALA A 38 -7.96 -2.70 6.46
N LEU A 39 -7.00 -1.87 6.89
CA LEU A 39 -6.22 -2.11 8.10
C LEU A 39 -7.10 -2.01 9.36
N ASP A 40 -7.93 -0.97 9.44
CA ASP A 40 -8.78 -0.73 10.60
C ASP A 40 -9.92 -1.78 10.71
N ASP A 41 -10.36 -2.36 9.59
CA ASP A 41 -11.34 -3.47 9.55
C ASP A 41 -10.72 -4.83 9.94
N GLN A 42 -9.41 -5.01 9.71
CA GLN A 42 -8.69 -6.20 10.19
C GLN A 42 -8.19 -6.01 11.62
N ALA A 43 -8.86 -6.67 12.57
CA ALA A 43 -8.45 -6.69 13.98
C ALA A 43 -6.99 -7.15 14.21
N ALA A 44 -6.42 -7.94 13.29
CA ALA A 44 -5.00 -8.27 13.25
C ALA A 44 -4.60 -8.75 11.84
N PHE A 45 -3.56 -8.14 11.27
CA PHE A 45 -2.86 -8.68 10.10
C PHE A 45 -1.60 -9.43 10.56
N ALA A 46 -1.34 -10.61 9.99
CA ALA A 46 -0.18 -11.43 10.38
C ALA A 46 1.15 -10.92 9.79
N GLN A 47 1.10 -10.34 8.58
CA GLN A 47 2.27 -9.87 7.83
C GLN A 47 1.90 -8.67 6.95
N VAL A 48 2.69 -7.58 7.01
CA VAL A 48 2.38 -6.32 6.30
C VAL A 48 2.42 -6.50 4.78
N GLY A 49 3.46 -7.14 4.25
CA GLY A 49 3.64 -7.31 2.80
C GLY A 49 2.43 -7.97 2.14
N PRO A 50 2.08 -9.22 2.53
CA PRO A 50 0.90 -9.91 1.99
C PRO A 50 -0.41 -9.15 2.22
N PHE A 51 -0.57 -8.45 3.35
CA PHE A 51 -1.74 -7.61 3.59
C PHE A 51 -1.86 -6.48 2.55
N VAL A 52 -0.78 -5.71 2.36
CA VAL A 52 -0.77 -4.59 1.41
C VAL A 52 -0.98 -5.09 -0.02
N SER A 53 -0.25 -6.13 -0.44
CA SER A 53 -0.42 -6.72 -1.77
C SER A 53 -1.85 -7.17 -2.02
N ALA A 54 -2.48 -7.85 -1.05
CA ALA A 54 -3.85 -8.32 -1.19
C ALA A 54 -4.83 -7.17 -1.37
N VAL A 55 -4.70 -6.09 -0.59
CA VAL A 55 -5.55 -4.91 -0.73
C VAL A 55 -5.35 -4.26 -2.10
N LEU A 56 -4.10 -3.99 -2.48
CA LEU A 56 -3.76 -3.33 -3.76
C LEU A 56 -4.20 -4.15 -4.98
N LEU A 57 -3.98 -5.48 -4.98
CA LEU A 57 -4.41 -6.36 -6.07
C LEU A 57 -5.93 -6.48 -6.19
N SER A 58 -6.68 -6.20 -5.11
CA SER A 58 -8.14 -6.24 -5.11
C SER A 58 -8.78 -4.87 -5.36
N SER A 59 -7.98 -3.80 -5.31
CA SER A 59 -8.46 -2.42 -5.42
C SER A 59 -8.87 -2.09 -6.84
N ALA A 60 -10.03 -1.44 -6.99
CA ALA A 60 -10.45 -0.88 -8.28
C ALA A 60 -9.68 0.40 -8.67
N LEU A 61 -8.83 0.90 -7.78
CA LEU A 61 -8.00 2.11 -8.00
C LEU A 61 -6.63 1.78 -8.59
N VAL A 62 -6.25 0.50 -8.57
CA VAL A 62 -4.95 0.00 -9.00
C VAL A 62 -5.11 -0.70 -10.35
N ASP A 63 -4.28 -0.31 -11.31
CA ASP A 63 -4.20 -0.96 -12.61
C ASP A 63 -3.21 -2.13 -12.56
N GLU A 64 -1.98 -1.84 -12.12
CA GLU A 64 -0.90 -2.83 -12.03
C GLU A 64 -0.07 -2.67 -10.74
N LEU A 65 0.33 -3.80 -10.16
CA LEU A 65 1.27 -3.87 -9.04
C LEU A 65 2.46 -4.74 -9.45
N PHE A 66 3.65 -4.14 -9.50
CA PHE A 66 4.90 -4.82 -9.87
C PHE A 66 5.72 -5.28 -8.67
N ALA A 67 5.45 -4.74 -7.48
CA ALA A 67 6.12 -5.16 -6.27
C ALA A 67 5.53 -6.46 -5.71
N ASP A 68 6.40 -7.38 -5.33
CA ASP A 68 6.02 -8.57 -4.56
C ASP A 68 5.94 -8.28 -3.04
N ASP A 69 5.35 -9.21 -2.28
CA ASP A 69 5.17 -9.09 -0.83
C ASP A 69 6.48 -8.79 -0.08
N ARG A 70 7.61 -9.34 -0.55
CA ARG A 70 8.92 -9.17 0.08
C ARG A 70 9.47 -7.78 -0.20
N GLN A 71 9.33 -7.28 -1.42
CA GLN A 71 9.70 -5.92 -1.79
C GLN A 71 8.88 -4.91 -1.00
N ILE A 72 7.56 -5.10 -0.90
CA ILE A 72 6.69 -4.24 -0.12
C ILE A 72 7.10 -4.21 1.36
N ALA A 73 7.39 -5.37 1.96
CA ALA A 73 7.86 -5.44 3.34
C ALA A 73 9.22 -4.76 3.53
N ALA A 74 10.14 -4.88 2.56
CA ALA A 74 11.43 -4.20 2.59
C ALA A 74 11.26 -2.68 2.49
N LEU A 75 10.44 -2.19 1.56
CA LEU A 75 10.14 -0.77 1.40
C LEU A 75 9.57 -0.16 2.68
N LEU A 76 8.68 -0.88 3.37
CA LEU A 76 8.11 -0.41 4.64
C LEU A 76 9.16 -0.25 5.74
N SER A 77 10.24 -1.03 5.69
CA SER A 77 11.37 -0.93 6.61
C SER A 77 12.25 0.29 6.31
N ASP A 78 12.21 0.78 5.08
CA ASP A 78 12.93 1.97 4.60
C ASP A 78 12.12 3.27 4.79
N VAL A 79 10.84 3.18 5.19
CA VAL A 79 10.02 4.35 5.48
C VAL A 79 10.52 5.01 6.78
N GLU A 80 11.20 6.14 6.64
CA GLU A 80 11.49 7.03 7.77
C GLU A 80 10.21 7.79 8.17
N LEU A 81 9.76 7.64 9.43
CA LEU A 81 8.48 8.16 9.96
C LEU A 81 8.62 9.37 10.88
#